data_AF-A0A353S7F0-F1
#
_entry.id   AF-A0A353S7F0-F1
#
_cell.length_a   1.000
_cell.length_b   1.000
_cell.length_c   1.000
_cell.angle_alpha   90.00
_cell.angle_beta   90.00
_cell.angle_gamma   90.00
#
_symmetry.space_group_name_H-M   'P 1'
#
loop_
_entity.id
_entity.type
_entity.pdbx_description
1 polymer ?
#
loop_
_entity_poly.entity_id
_entity_poly.type
_entity_poly.pdbx_seq_one_letter_code
_entity_poly.pdbx_strand_id
1 'polypeptide(L)'
;MNIVLMYGGRSGEHEVSLVSCAAVARNISPRHTVTLISVSKDGKWYLEDEKVLQELRANKDAKLAVHAVEKQRVSLVPGGGREKTFFVDSYYIPCDVVFPVMHGTYSEDGTIQGMFEMAGIPYVGCGVLSSAATMDKVTTKILWEHAGLPVVPSVCITRADVNDSSKYDALV
;
A
#
# COMPACT_ATOMS: atom_id res chain seq x y z
N MET A 1 -7.67 -20.08 -0.75
CA MET A 1 -7.86 -18.66 -1.09
C MET A 1 -6.64 -18.20 -1.87
N ASN A 2 -6.86 -17.33 -2.84
CA ASN A 2 -5.83 -16.64 -3.61
C ASN A 2 -5.51 -15.31 -2.93
N ILE A 3 -4.30 -15.16 -2.40
CA ILE A 3 -3.84 -13.96 -1.71
C ILE A 3 -2.85 -13.25 -2.61
N VAL A 4 -3.14 -11.99 -2.94
CA VAL A 4 -2.18 -11.13 -3.66
C VAL A 4 -1.42 -10.30 -2.64
N LEU A 5 -0.10 -10.47 -2.58
CA LEU A 5 0.79 -9.58 -1.82
C LEU A 5 1.25 -8.46 -2.72
N MET A 6 0.96 -7.22 -2.34
CA MET A 6 1.48 -6.04 -3.02
C MET A 6 2.61 -5.42 -2.19
N TYR A 7 3.73 -5.10 -2.82
CA TYR A 7 4.92 -4.59 -2.13
C TYR A 7 5.75 -3.65 -3.01
N GLY A 8 6.72 -2.95 -2.42
CA GLY A 8 7.44 -1.82 -3.01
C GLY A 8 6.69 -0.50 -2.78
N GLY A 9 6.46 0.25 -3.86
CA GLY A 9 5.69 1.50 -3.83
C GLY A 9 6.54 2.75 -4.08
N ARG A 10 5.85 3.86 -4.30
CA ARG A 10 6.43 5.20 -4.47
C ARG A 10 6.67 5.86 -3.11
N SER A 11 7.59 5.31 -2.33
CA SER A 11 7.87 5.76 -0.96
C SER A 11 9.37 5.76 -0.65
N GLY A 12 9.77 6.58 0.32
CA GLY A 12 11.11 6.50 0.93
C GLY A 12 11.34 5.20 1.69
N GLU A 13 10.27 4.45 1.99
CA GLU A 13 10.28 3.15 2.67
C GLU A 13 10.09 1.98 1.71
N HIS A 14 10.37 2.19 0.42
CA HIS A 14 10.26 1.16 -0.61
C HIS A 14 11.02 -0.12 -0.24
N GLU A 15 12.27 -0.01 0.18
CA GLU A 15 13.11 -1.14 0.58
C GLU A 15 12.57 -1.84 1.84
N VAL A 16 11.99 -1.09 2.77
CA VAL A 16 11.35 -1.66 3.97
C VAL A 16 10.17 -2.52 3.57
N SER A 17 9.35 -2.06 2.61
CA SER A 17 8.23 -2.84 2.07
C SER A 17 8.69 -4.17 1.45
N LEU A 18 9.82 -4.21 0.73
CA LEU A 18 10.38 -5.46 0.17
C LEU A 18 10.69 -6.47 1.28
N VAL A 19 11.32 -6.02 2.37
CA VAL A 19 11.69 -6.85 3.52
C VAL A 19 10.46 -7.31 4.29
N SER A 20 9.50 -6.40 4.54
CA SER A 20 8.23 -6.71 5.20
C SER A 20 7.44 -7.76 4.42
N CYS A 21 7.31 -7.59 3.09
CA CYS A 21 6.61 -8.54 2.25
C CYS A 21 7.30 -9.90 2.23
N ALA A 22 8.64 -9.92 2.21
CA ALA A 22 9.41 -11.15 2.29
C ALA A 22 9.10 -11.95 3.58
N ALA A 23 8.96 -11.26 4.72
CA ALA A 23 8.58 -11.88 5.98
C ALA A 23 7.14 -12.43 5.94
N VAL A 24 6.19 -11.67 5.38
CA VAL A 24 4.78 -12.11 5.23
C VAL A 24 4.68 -13.33 4.32
N ALA A 25 5.28 -13.28 3.13
CA ALA A 25 5.21 -14.34 2.12
C ALA A 25 5.75 -15.70 2.60
N ARG A 26 6.77 -15.67 3.47
CA ARG A 26 7.34 -16.87 4.12
C ARG A 26 6.41 -17.53 5.13
N ASN A 27 5.53 -16.75 5.77
CA ASN A 27 4.72 -17.21 6.90
C ASN A 27 3.25 -17.48 6.54
N ILE A 28 2.81 -17.12 5.33
CA ILE A 28 1.48 -17.52 4.86
C ILE A 28 1.41 -19.04 4.70
N SER A 29 0.41 -19.65 5.35
CA SER A 29 0.16 -21.09 5.30
C SER A 29 0.07 -21.62 3.86
N PRO A 30 0.67 -22.79 3.57
CA PRO A 30 0.70 -23.38 2.23
C PRO A 30 -0.69 -23.77 1.69
N ARG A 31 -1.74 -23.74 2.51
CA ARG A 31 -3.13 -23.94 2.07
C ARG A 31 -3.69 -22.80 1.20
N HIS A 32 -2.97 -21.68 1.12
CA HIS A 32 -3.33 -20.52 0.31
C HIS A 32 -2.37 -20.39 -0.87
N THR A 33 -2.92 -19.99 -2.01
CA THR A 33 -2.13 -19.60 -3.18
C THR A 33 -1.69 -18.15 -2.98
N VAL A 34 -0.40 -17.87 -3.15
CA VAL A 34 0.16 -16.52 -3.00
C VAL A 34 0.67 -16.04 -4.35
N THR A 35 0.20 -14.86 -4.76
CA THR A 35 0.70 -14.16 -5.94
C THR A 35 1.41 -12.89 -5.48
N LEU A 36 2.56 -12.62 -6.08
CA LEU A 36 3.38 -11.45 -5.76
C LEU A 36 3.18 -10.39 -6.84
N ILE A 37 2.80 -9.18 -6.44
CA ILE A 37 2.76 -8.01 -7.32
C ILE A 37 3.70 -6.95 -6.73
N SER A 38 4.72 -6.59 -7.49
CA SER A 38 5.65 -5.55 -7.09
C SER A 38 5.24 -4.20 -7.67
N VAL A 39 5.50 -3.13 -6.92
CA VAL A 39 5.23 -1.75 -7.31
C VAL A 39 6.56 -1.02 -7.35
N SER A 40 6.96 -0.54 -8.52
CA SER A 40 8.22 0.20 -8.71
C SER A 40 8.20 1.57 -8.05
N LYS A 41 9.38 2.20 -7.93
CA LYS A 41 9.53 3.55 -7.38
C LYS A 41 8.86 4.66 -8.22
N ASP A 42 8.59 4.40 -9.50
CA ASP A 42 7.78 5.25 -10.37
C ASP A 42 6.28 4.87 -10.39
N GLY A 43 5.88 3.80 -9.67
CA GLY A 43 4.49 3.42 -9.44
C GLY A 43 3.89 2.45 -10.45
N LYS A 44 4.69 1.82 -11.29
CA LYS A 44 4.23 0.76 -12.20
C LYS A 44 4.16 -0.56 -11.46
N TRP A 45 3.15 -1.37 -11.78
CA TRP A 45 2.88 -2.62 -11.09
C TRP A 45 3.26 -3.78 -11.99
N TYR A 46 3.93 -4.78 -11.43
CA TYR A 46 4.43 -5.94 -12.16
C TYR A 46 4.07 -7.23 -11.43
N LEU A 47 3.57 -8.20 -12.20
CA LEU A 47 3.39 -9.58 -11.72
C LEU A 47 4.76 -10.25 -11.66
N GLU A 48 5.08 -10.80 -10.50
CA GLU A 48 6.32 -11.54 -10.29
C GLU A 48 6.16 -13.01 -10.68
N ASP A 49 7.22 -13.61 -11.20
CA ASP A 49 7.25 -15.03 -11.54
C ASP A 49 7.08 -15.88 -10.26
N GLU A 50 6.35 -16.98 -10.35
CA GLU A 50 6.12 -17.88 -9.21
C GLU A 50 7.44 -18.40 -8.61
N LYS A 51 8.50 -18.52 -9.42
CA LYS A 51 9.85 -18.90 -8.97
C LYS A 51 10.41 -17.94 -7.92
N VAL A 52 10.06 -16.66 -7.96
CA VAL A 52 10.48 -15.67 -6.96
C VAL A 52 9.96 -16.08 -5.57
N LEU A 53 8.70 -16.48 -5.47
CA LEU A 53 8.12 -16.95 -4.21
C LEU A 53 8.72 -18.29 -3.77
N GLN A 54 8.96 -19.20 -4.72
CA GLN A 54 9.55 -20.51 -4.44
C GLN A 54 10.97 -20.35 -3.86
N GLU A 55 11.80 -19.52 -4.50
CA GLU A 55 13.14 -19.19 -4.03
C GLU A 55 13.10 -18.50 -2.66
N LEU A 56 12.21 -17.53 -2.47
CA LEU A 56 12.06 -16.81 -1.20
C LEU A 56 11.74 -17.73 -0.02
N ARG A 57 10.96 -18.79 -0.27
CA ARG A 57 10.59 -19.79 0.74
C ARG A 57 11.67 -20.84 0.95
N ALA A 58 12.42 -21.20 -0.09
CA ALA A 58 13.52 -22.16 0.00
C ALA A 58 14.78 -21.57 0.64
N ASN A 59 15.03 -20.27 0.45
CA ASN A 59 16.22 -19.57 0.92
C ASN A 59 15.86 -18.44 1.90
N LYS A 60 16.33 -18.55 3.15
CA LYS A 60 16.10 -17.54 4.18
C LYS A 60 16.77 -16.20 3.89
N ASP A 61 17.86 -16.21 3.12
CA ASP A 61 18.62 -15.01 2.75
C ASP A 61 18.14 -14.36 1.45
N ALA A 62 17.22 -15.02 0.72
CA ALA A 62 16.63 -14.45 -0.49
C ALA A 62 15.89 -13.15 -0.17
N LYS A 63 15.99 -12.19 -1.08
CA LYS A 63 15.39 -10.85 -0.94
C LYS A 63 14.43 -10.61 -2.09
N LEU A 64 13.33 -9.95 -1.80
CA LEU A 64 12.44 -9.45 -2.85
C LEU A 64 13.08 -8.23 -3.51
N ALA A 65 12.81 -8.11 -4.81
CA ALA A 65 13.10 -6.96 -5.63
C ALA A 65 11.89 -6.70 -6.55
N VAL A 66 11.94 -5.61 -7.32
CA VAL A 66 10.95 -5.30 -8.36
C VAL A 66 11.52 -5.77 -9.70
N HIS A 67 10.87 -6.74 -10.34
CA HIS A 67 11.26 -7.18 -11.68
C HIS A 67 10.36 -6.51 -12.73
N ALA A 68 10.84 -5.39 -13.28
CA ALA A 68 10.10 -4.55 -14.22
C ALA A 68 10.02 -5.16 -15.65
N VAL A 69 9.32 -6.29 -15.78
CA VAL A 69 9.07 -6.95 -17.07
C VAL A 69 7.79 -6.37 -17.66
N GLU A 70 7.88 -5.61 -18.76
CA GLU A 70 6.70 -4.91 -19.33
C GLU A 70 5.56 -5.86 -19.74
N LYS A 71 5.85 -7.09 -20.16
CA LYS A 71 4.80 -8.11 -20.44
C LYS A 71 4.05 -8.57 -19.19
N GLN A 72 4.61 -8.33 -18.01
CA GLN A 72 4.01 -8.65 -16.72
C GLN A 72 3.36 -7.43 -16.06
N ARG A 73 3.13 -6.35 -16.82
CA ARG A 73 2.52 -5.14 -16.28
C ARG A 73 1.08 -5.40 -15.86
N VAL A 74 0.79 -5.06 -14.61
CA VAL A 74 -0.53 -5.26 -14.00
C VAL A 74 -1.38 -4.01 -14.18
N SER A 75 -2.64 -4.23 -14.53
CA SER A 75 -3.72 -3.24 -14.40
C SER A 75 -4.76 -3.73 -13.40
N LEU A 76 -5.43 -2.80 -12.73
CA LEU A 76 -6.56 -3.09 -11.87
C LEU A 76 -7.86 -2.70 -12.57
N VAL A 77 -8.88 -3.56 -12.45
CA VAL A 77 -10.17 -3.42 -13.13
C VAL A 77 -11.27 -3.07 -12.11
N PRO A 78 -11.81 -1.84 -12.13
CA PRO A 78 -12.95 -1.47 -11.30
C PRO A 78 -14.15 -2.39 -11.53
N GLY A 79 -14.81 -2.81 -10.45
CA GLY A 79 -15.91 -3.79 -10.48
C GLY A 79 -15.51 -5.22 -10.89
N GLY A 80 -14.20 -5.50 -11.01
CA GLY A 80 -13.70 -6.82 -11.40
C GLY A 80 -13.95 -7.92 -10.36
N GLY A 81 -14.18 -7.54 -9.09
CA GLY A 81 -14.40 -8.46 -8.00
C GLY A 81 -13.29 -9.50 -7.87
N ARG A 82 -13.56 -10.61 -7.19
CA ARG A 82 -12.51 -11.61 -6.89
C ARG A 82 -11.89 -12.30 -8.11
N GLU A 83 -12.61 -12.37 -9.22
CA GLU A 83 -12.17 -13.14 -10.39
C GLU A 83 -11.39 -12.30 -11.41
N LYS A 84 -11.67 -10.99 -11.49
CA LYS A 84 -11.17 -10.11 -12.56
C LYS A 84 -10.51 -8.83 -12.06
N THR A 85 -10.16 -8.75 -10.76
CA THR A 85 -9.54 -7.55 -10.17
C THR A 85 -8.25 -7.16 -10.86
N PHE A 86 -7.34 -8.10 -11.09
CA PHE A 86 -6.04 -7.82 -11.70
C PHE A 86 -5.98 -8.42 -13.10
N PHE A 87 -5.42 -7.67 -14.04
CA PHE A 87 -5.26 -8.06 -15.43
C PHE A 87 -3.81 -7.88 -15.86
N VAL A 88 -3.26 -8.91 -16.52
CA VAL A 88 -1.90 -8.90 -17.07
C VAL A 88 -1.97 -9.40 -18.50
N ASP A 89 -1.52 -8.55 -19.43
CA ASP A 89 -1.47 -8.82 -20.87
C ASP A 89 -2.81 -9.25 -21.49
N SER A 90 -3.18 -10.52 -21.32
CA SER A 90 -4.36 -11.16 -21.91
C SER A 90 -5.19 -11.99 -20.94
N TYR A 91 -4.83 -12.05 -19.65
CA TYR A 91 -5.51 -12.87 -18.65
C TYR A 91 -5.71 -12.15 -17.31
N TYR A 92 -6.68 -12.65 -16.53
CA TYR A 92 -6.98 -12.15 -15.19
C TYR A 92 -6.28 -12.98 -14.12
N ILE A 93 -5.87 -12.32 -13.04
CA ILE A 93 -5.35 -12.99 -11.84
C ILE A 93 -6.49 -13.03 -10.81
N PRO A 94 -6.93 -14.23 -10.40
CA PRO A 94 -7.92 -14.35 -9.33
C PRO A 94 -7.33 -13.89 -8.00
N CYS A 95 -8.11 -13.16 -7.22
CA CYS A 95 -7.73 -12.62 -5.93
C CYS A 95 -8.93 -12.76 -4.99
N ASP A 96 -8.77 -13.44 -3.86
CA ASP A 96 -9.80 -13.44 -2.80
C ASP A 96 -9.59 -12.28 -1.82
N VAL A 97 -8.33 -11.89 -1.63
CA VAL A 97 -7.93 -10.80 -0.75
C VAL A 97 -6.57 -10.23 -1.16
N VAL A 98 -6.44 -8.91 -1.10
CA VAL A 98 -5.15 -8.22 -1.25
C VAL A 98 -4.53 -7.99 0.13
N PHE A 99 -3.25 -8.29 0.26
CA PHE A 99 -2.46 -7.89 1.42
C PHE A 99 -1.48 -6.79 0.96
N PRO A 100 -1.81 -5.51 1.17
CA PRO A 100 -0.93 -4.41 0.82
C PRO A 100 0.18 -4.29 1.87
N VAL A 101 1.36 -4.82 1.54
CA VAL A 101 2.57 -4.69 2.37
C VAL A 101 3.42 -3.54 1.83
N MET A 102 2.82 -2.37 1.65
CA MET A 102 3.43 -1.17 1.04
C MET A 102 3.43 -0.03 2.06
N HIS A 103 4.35 0.92 1.90
CA HIS A 103 4.53 2.03 2.85
C HIS A 103 4.33 3.41 2.24
N GLY A 104 4.08 4.40 3.10
CA GLY A 104 4.06 5.82 2.76
C GLY A 104 2.86 6.28 1.92
N THR A 105 3.04 7.42 1.25
CA THR A 105 2.01 8.04 0.40
C THR A 105 1.50 7.08 -0.68
N TYR A 106 0.23 7.20 -1.02
CA TYR A 106 -0.56 6.31 -1.88
C TYR A 106 -0.88 4.92 -1.30
N SER A 107 -0.08 4.44 -0.34
CA SER A 107 -0.31 3.14 0.33
C SER A 107 -1.07 3.28 1.64
N GLU A 108 -0.68 4.25 2.48
CA GLU A 108 -1.20 4.39 3.85
C GLU A 108 -2.24 5.51 3.98
N ASP A 109 -2.42 6.33 2.94
CA ASP A 109 -3.27 7.53 2.95
C ASP A 109 -4.72 7.31 2.46
N GLY A 110 -5.11 6.07 2.19
CA GLY A 110 -6.45 5.73 1.69
C GLY A 110 -6.56 5.63 0.17
N THR A 111 -5.53 6.04 -0.59
CA THR A 111 -5.59 6.05 -2.06
C THR A 111 -5.73 4.64 -2.65
N ILE A 112 -4.82 3.73 -2.31
CA ILE A 112 -4.89 2.35 -2.79
C ILE A 112 -6.10 1.61 -2.23
N GLN A 113 -6.49 1.91 -0.98
CA GLN A 113 -7.69 1.36 -0.36
C GLN A 113 -8.93 1.71 -1.19
N GLY A 114 -9.06 2.98 -1.61
CA GLY A 114 -10.16 3.41 -2.47
C GLY A 114 -10.15 2.66 -3.81
N MET A 115 -8.98 2.38 -4.37
CA MET A 115 -8.86 1.57 -5.58
C MET A 115 -9.36 0.13 -5.37
N PHE A 116 -9.07 -0.49 -4.22
CA PHE A 116 -9.57 -1.82 -3.88
C PHE A 116 -11.09 -1.83 -3.64
N GLU A 117 -11.63 -0.82 -2.97
CA GLU A 117 -13.08 -0.64 -2.82
C GLU A 117 -13.77 -0.56 -4.19
N MET A 118 -13.22 0.25 -5.11
CA MET A 118 -13.76 0.37 -6.47
C MET A 118 -13.60 -0.91 -7.30
N ALA A 119 -12.56 -1.72 -7.05
CA ALA A 119 -12.42 -3.05 -7.66
C ALA A 119 -13.42 -4.07 -7.10
N GLY A 120 -13.98 -3.82 -5.91
CA GLY A 120 -14.81 -4.78 -5.19
C GLY A 120 -14.00 -5.95 -4.62
N ILE A 121 -12.74 -5.70 -4.22
CA ILE A 121 -11.84 -6.72 -3.66
C ILE A 121 -11.59 -6.50 -2.15
N PRO A 122 -11.74 -7.54 -1.31
CA PRO A 122 -11.31 -7.45 0.08
C PRO A 122 -9.82 -7.18 0.21
N TYR A 123 -9.42 -6.44 1.23
CA TYR A 123 -8.01 -6.19 1.50
C TYR A 123 -7.71 -6.11 3.00
N VAL A 124 -6.45 -6.36 3.36
CA VAL A 124 -5.98 -6.33 4.76
C VAL A 124 -5.66 -4.89 5.16
N GLY A 125 -6.06 -4.51 6.38
CA GLY A 125 -5.70 -3.23 7.01
C GLY A 125 -6.88 -2.28 7.20
N CYS A 126 -6.58 -0.99 7.31
CA CYS A 126 -7.55 0.07 7.52
C CYS A 126 -8.41 0.37 6.28
N GLY A 127 -9.66 0.77 6.49
CA GLY A 127 -10.54 1.34 5.47
C GLY A 127 -10.05 2.70 4.94
N VAL A 128 -10.62 3.18 3.83
CA VAL A 128 -10.26 4.48 3.20
C VAL A 128 -10.21 5.63 4.21
N LEU A 129 -11.30 5.84 4.95
CA LEU A 129 -11.40 6.95 5.92
C LEU A 129 -10.35 6.82 7.03
N SER A 130 -10.22 5.64 7.63
CA SER A 130 -9.25 5.41 8.69
C SER A 130 -7.83 5.65 8.22
N SER A 131 -7.45 5.10 7.06
CA SER A 131 -6.12 5.32 6.47
C SER A 131 -5.84 6.81 6.29
N ALA A 132 -6.72 7.54 5.59
CA ALA A 132 -6.58 8.97 5.36
C ALA A 132 -6.49 9.77 6.67
N ALA A 133 -7.39 9.51 7.61
CA ALA A 133 -7.45 10.22 8.89
C ALA A 133 -6.21 9.97 9.77
N THR A 134 -5.64 8.76 9.72
CA THR A 134 -4.43 8.40 10.49
C THR A 134 -3.12 8.83 9.83
N MET A 135 -3.12 9.03 8.51
CA MET A 135 -1.95 9.51 7.79
C MET A 135 -1.75 11.02 7.94
N ASP A 136 -2.85 11.78 7.94
CA ASP A 136 -2.83 13.22 8.22
C ASP A 136 -2.79 13.47 9.73
N LYS A 137 -1.60 13.86 10.23
CA LYS A 137 -1.39 14.11 11.66
C LYS A 137 -2.25 15.23 12.23
N VAL A 138 -2.63 16.22 11.43
CA VAL A 138 -3.51 17.31 11.88
C VAL A 138 -4.91 16.75 12.11
N THR A 139 -5.43 16.02 11.13
CA THR A 139 -6.74 15.35 11.21
C THR A 139 -6.77 14.33 12.35
N THR A 140 -5.72 13.50 12.49
CA THR A 140 -5.60 12.56 13.61
C THR A 140 -5.74 13.27 14.94
N LYS A 141 -5.02 14.38 15.15
CA LYS A 141 -5.05 15.13 16.41
C LYS A 141 -6.42 15.72 16.71
N ILE A 142 -7.07 16.31 15.71
CA ILE A 142 -8.44 16.87 15.86
C ILE A 142 -9.42 15.77 16.31
N LEU A 143 -9.37 14.61 15.66
CA LEU A 143 -10.23 13.48 16.03
C LEU A 143 -9.92 12.96 17.44
N TRP A 144 -8.64 12.93 17.82
CA TRP A 144 -8.22 12.48 19.15
C TRP A 144 -8.65 13.44 20.25
N GLU A 145 -8.43 14.74 20.06
CA GLU A 145 -8.88 15.79 20.99
C GLU A 145 -10.40 15.74 21.17
N HIS A 146 -11.15 15.61 20.07
CA HIS A 146 -12.60 15.50 20.13
C HIS A 146 -13.06 14.24 20.89
N ALA A 147 -12.32 13.15 20.80
CA ALA A 147 -12.56 11.92 21.56
C ALA A 147 -12.09 12.00 23.03
N GLY A 148 -11.53 13.13 23.48
CA GLY A 148 -11.02 13.30 24.84
C GLY A 148 -9.68 12.60 25.10
N LEU A 149 -8.93 12.26 24.04
CA LEU A 149 -7.63 11.61 24.13
C LEU A 149 -6.51 12.64 24.07
N PRO A 150 -5.42 12.45 24.86
CA PRO A 150 -4.37 13.45 24.99
C PRO A 150 -3.55 13.56 23.70
N VAL A 151 -3.32 14.79 23.25
CA VAL A 151 -2.37 15.09 22.18
C VAL A 151 -1.40 16.18 22.62
N VAL A 152 -0.23 16.20 22.00
CA VAL A 152 0.73 17.30 22.22
C VAL A 152 0.18 18.56 21.53
N PRO A 153 0.08 19.70 22.25
CA PRO A 153 -0.33 20.98 21.66
C PRO A 153 0.46 21.28 20.39
N SER A 154 -0.22 21.69 19.33
CA SER A 154 0.42 22.00 18.06
C SER A 154 -0.36 23.01 17.25
N VAL A 155 0.36 23.71 16.38
CA VAL A 155 -0.21 24.53 15.31
C VAL A 155 0.16 23.89 13.96
N CYS A 156 -0.76 23.94 13.00
CA CYS A 156 -0.47 23.59 11.61
C CYS A 156 -0.19 24.87 10.82
N ILE A 157 0.91 24.90 10.08
CA ILE A 157 1.30 26.04 9.25
C ILE A 157 1.30 25.59 7.79
N THR A 158 0.48 26.24 6.97
CA THR A 158 0.44 25.98 5.53
C THR A 158 1.39 26.89 4.77
N ARG A 159 1.63 26.58 3.49
CA ARG A 159 2.40 27.48 2.61
C ARG A 159 1.76 28.87 2.49
N ALA A 160 0.44 28.96 2.58
CA ALA A 160 -0.27 30.23 2.54
C ALA A 160 0.02 31.08 3.78
N ASP A 161 0.13 30.46 4.96
CA ASP A 161 0.46 31.15 6.20
C ASP A 161 1.90 31.66 6.21
N VAL A 162 2.84 30.89 5.64
CA VAL A 162 4.24 31.33 5.48
C VAL A 162 4.36 32.49 4.49
N ASN A 163 3.57 32.49 3.41
CA ASN A 163 3.61 33.54 2.40
C ASN A 163 2.90 34.84 2.85
N ASP A 164 2.19 34.81 3.97
CA ASP A 164 1.57 35.96 4.60
C ASP A 164 2.40 36.39 5.82
N SER A 165 3.26 37.39 5.63
CA SER A 165 4.16 37.88 6.69
C SER A 165 3.43 38.23 7.98
N SER A 166 2.19 38.74 7.89
CA SER A 166 1.42 39.12 9.07
C SER A 166 0.98 37.92 9.91
N LYS A 167 0.64 36.81 9.25
CA LYS A 167 0.30 35.55 9.92
C LYS A 167 1.52 34.81 10.43
N TYR A 168 2.61 34.84 9.66
CA TYR A 168 3.89 34.28 10.09
C TYR A 168 4.37 34.96 11.36
N ASP A 169 4.42 36.30 11.40
CA ASP A 169 4.89 37.07 12.55
C ASP A 169 4.00 36.88 13.80
N ALA A 170 2.72 36.52 13.64
CA ALA A 170 1.82 36.22 14.76
C ALA A 170 2.05 34.81 15.37
N LEU A 171 2.82 33.94 14.70
CA LEU A 171 3.08 32.56 15.11
C LEU A 171 4.46 32.37 15.75
N VAL A 172 5.39 33.32 15.59
CA VAL A 172 6.79 33.24 16.05
C VAL A 172 7.05 34.15 17.24
#